data_AF-A0A2S9X7V0-F1
#
_entry.id   AF-A0A2S9X7V0-F1
#
_cell.length_a   1.000
_cell.length_b   1.000
_cell.length_c   1.000
_cell.angle_alpha   90.00
_cell.angle_beta   90.00
_cell.angle_gamma   90.00
#
_symmetry.space_group_name_H-M   'P 1'
#
loop_
_entity.id
_entity.type
_entity.pdbx_description
1 polymer ?
#
loop_
_entity_poly.entity_id
_entity_poly.type
_entity_poly.pdbx_seq_one_letter_code
_entity_poly.pdbx_strand_id
1 'polypeptide(L)'
;MKKGAHGLDVQALQQRLAALGAKLAVDGWYGDATEAAVADFQRRAGLVVDGIAGAKTLAALTGLAGPRRLSEADLQAAAERLGLGVSVVKAINAVESRGSGFLADGRAVILLERHVAYQRAGKQADSLAAQYPALCNQARGGYAGGAAEWARFTSLAAVAGADLAIESCSWGAFQIMGYHWQRLGYVGASEWRLAMESGEPAQLDAFVRFILAEPALLKALQAKKWADVARLYNGPAYRDNLYDAKLQAAYERAERINQSTAQKGND
;
A
#
# COMPACT_ATOMS: atom_id res chain seq x y z
N MET A 1 14.66 -0.81 7.89
CA MET A 1 15.14 -1.69 8.98
C MET A 1 13.97 -2.11 9.86
N LYS A 2 14.03 -3.29 10.48
CA LYS A 2 13.00 -3.82 11.40
C LYS A 2 13.67 -4.67 12.49
N LYS A 3 12.88 -5.12 13.49
CA LYS A 3 13.36 -6.00 14.56
C LYS A 3 14.20 -7.17 14.03
N GLY A 4 15.36 -7.41 14.66
CA GLY A 4 16.36 -8.40 14.25
C GLY A 4 17.48 -7.85 13.35
N ALA A 5 17.34 -6.63 12.80
CA ALA A 5 18.42 -5.97 12.09
C ALA A 5 19.56 -5.59 13.05
N HIS A 6 20.79 -5.54 12.54
CA HIS A 6 21.97 -5.13 13.30
C HIS A 6 22.99 -4.38 12.43
N GLY A 7 23.90 -3.64 13.06
CA GLY A 7 25.02 -2.97 12.41
C GLY A 7 24.94 -1.44 12.46
N LEU A 8 25.80 -0.79 11.67
CA LEU A 8 25.99 0.67 11.70
C LEU A 8 24.73 1.47 11.35
N ASP A 9 23.91 0.96 10.43
CA ASP A 9 22.63 1.61 10.09
C ASP A 9 21.67 1.64 11.28
N VAL A 10 21.68 0.59 12.11
CA VAL A 10 20.89 0.53 13.34
C VAL A 10 21.45 1.50 14.38
N GLN A 11 22.78 1.57 14.54
CA GLN A 11 23.41 2.57 15.43
C GLN A 11 23.04 3.99 15.03
N ALA A 12 23.10 4.31 13.73
CA ALA A 12 22.72 5.62 13.21
C ALA A 12 21.24 5.94 13.48
N LEU A 13 20.35 4.96 13.33
CA LEU A 13 18.94 5.09 13.71
C LEU A 13 18.78 5.36 15.22
N GLN A 14 19.43 4.56 16.07
CA GLN A 14 19.36 4.68 17.52
C GLN A 14 19.87 6.04 18.00
N GLN A 15 21.00 6.52 17.44
CA GLN A 15 21.54 7.85 17.73
C GLN A 15 20.54 8.96 17.39
N ARG A 16 19.88 8.88 16.22
CA ARG A 16 18.86 9.86 15.82
C ARG A 16 17.64 9.83 16.73
N LEU A 17 17.16 8.65 17.09
CA LEU A 17 16.05 8.50 18.04
C LEU A 17 16.43 9.06 19.43
N ALA A 18 17.64 8.79 19.90
CA ALA A 18 18.16 9.31 21.16
C ALA A 18 18.28 10.85 21.15
N ALA A 19 18.77 11.43 20.05
CA ALA A 19 18.81 12.87 19.85
C ALA A 19 17.41 13.52 19.85
N LEU A 20 16.37 12.76 19.48
CA LEU A 20 14.96 13.16 19.55
C LEU A 20 14.29 12.79 20.89
N GLY A 21 15.08 12.45 21.91
CA GLY A 21 14.62 12.24 23.29
C GLY A 21 14.25 10.79 23.64
N ALA A 22 14.51 9.80 22.77
CA ALA A 22 14.30 8.40 23.13
C ALA A 22 15.37 7.91 24.12
N LYS A 23 14.97 7.29 25.22
CA LYS A 23 15.89 6.63 26.16
C LYS A 23 16.27 5.26 25.61
N LEU A 24 17.34 5.19 24.84
CA LEU A 24 17.76 3.98 24.11
C LEU A 24 19.29 3.83 24.12
N ALA A 25 19.78 2.61 24.28
CA ALA A 25 21.19 2.29 24.08
C ALA A 25 21.54 2.29 22.59
N VAL A 26 22.73 2.78 22.25
CA VAL A 26 23.27 2.73 20.88
C VAL A 26 24.18 1.50 20.77
N ASP A 27 23.58 0.32 20.67
CA ASP A 27 24.28 -0.97 20.62
C ASP A 27 24.35 -1.55 19.19
N GLY A 28 23.63 -0.95 18.24
CA GLY A 28 23.51 -1.46 16.87
C GLY A 28 22.64 -2.69 16.74
N TRP A 29 21.81 -3.01 17.74
CA TRP A 29 20.84 -4.10 17.72
C TRP A 29 19.40 -3.57 17.70
N TYR A 30 18.66 -3.95 16.66
CA TYR A 30 17.24 -3.60 16.54
C TYR A 30 16.40 -4.60 17.35
N GLY A 31 16.47 -4.48 18.68
CA GLY A 31 15.65 -5.23 19.63
C GLY A 31 14.31 -4.57 19.93
N ASP A 32 13.61 -5.08 20.95
CA ASP A 32 12.32 -4.57 21.40
C ASP A 32 12.36 -3.09 21.80
N ALA A 33 13.44 -2.65 22.46
CA ALA A 33 13.59 -1.25 22.84
C ALA A 33 13.69 -0.31 21.62
N THR A 34 14.40 -0.73 20.56
CA THR A 34 14.52 0.06 19.33
C THR A 34 13.19 0.08 18.56
N GLU A 35 12.49 -1.06 18.48
CA GLU A 35 11.17 -1.13 17.85
C GLU A 35 10.15 -0.25 18.56
N ALA A 36 10.13 -0.27 19.90
CA ALA A 36 9.28 0.61 20.70
C ALA A 36 9.62 2.09 20.49
N ALA A 37 10.91 2.45 20.47
CA ALA A 37 11.35 3.83 20.20
C ALA A 37 10.94 4.31 18.80
N VAL A 38 11.03 3.44 17.79
CA VAL A 38 10.54 3.74 16.43
C VAL A 38 9.04 3.91 16.41
N ALA A 39 8.28 3.02 17.03
CA ALA A 39 6.82 3.13 17.11
C ALA A 39 6.38 4.43 17.83
N ASP A 40 7.06 4.80 18.91
CA ASP A 40 6.80 6.04 19.63
C ASP A 40 7.11 7.27 18.78
N PHE A 41 8.21 7.26 18.03
CA PHE A 41 8.52 8.32 17.08
C PHE A 41 7.45 8.41 15.97
N GLN A 42 7.07 7.28 15.36
CA GLN A 42 6.05 7.24 14.30
C GLN A 42 4.73 7.84 14.78
N ARG A 43 4.32 7.53 16.01
CA ARG A 43 3.10 8.07 16.61
C ARG A 43 3.16 9.59 16.73
N ARG A 44 4.26 10.14 17.27
CA ARG A 44 4.47 11.60 17.38
C ARG A 44 4.55 12.29 16.01
N ALA A 45 5.07 11.59 15.01
CA ALA A 45 5.24 12.10 13.65
C ALA A 45 3.98 11.94 12.77
N GLY A 46 2.87 11.38 13.29
CA GLY A 46 1.65 11.14 12.51
C GLY A 46 1.82 10.11 11.39
N LEU A 47 2.75 9.16 11.54
CA LEU A 47 2.97 8.08 10.59
C LEU A 47 2.15 6.84 10.97
N VAL A 48 2.06 5.88 10.05
CA VAL A 48 1.67 4.49 10.40
C VAL A 48 2.62 3.96 11.46
N VAL A 49 2.06 3.44 12.57
CA VAL A 49 2.83 2.94 13.71
C VAL A 49 3.05 1.42 13.55
N ASP A 50 4.06 1.05 12.77
CA ASP A 50 4.39 -0.35 12.46
C ASP A 50 5.70 -0.84 13.10
N GLY A 51 6.43 0.04 13.80
CA GLY A 51 7.72 -0.25 14.43
C GLY A 51 8.85 -0.51 13.42
N ILE A 52 8.64 -0.17 12.14
CA ILE A 52 9.60 -0.37 11.04
C ILE A 52 10.21 0.98 10.63
N ALA A 53 11.53 1.08 10.72
CA ALA A 53 12.28 2.21 10.18
C ALA A 53 12.44 2.08 8.65
N GLY A 54 11.34 2.26 7.91
CA GLY A 54 11.30 2.32 6.44
C GLY A 54 11.56 3.73 5.89
N ALA A 55 11.47 3.89 4.57
CA ALA A 55 11.78 5.17 3.90
C ALA A 55 11.00 6.38 4.48
N LYS A 56 9.71 6.20 4.80
CA LYS A 56 8.89 7.27 5.40
C LYS A 56 9.34 7.66 6.80
N THR A 57 9.64 6.66 7.64
CA THR A 57 10.18 6.86 9.00
C THR A 57 11.53 7.57 8.94
N LEU A 58 12.44 7.09 8.07
CA LEU A 58 13.77 7.68 7.90
C LEU A 58 13.70 9.13 7.38
N ALA A 59 12.82 9.42 6.42
CA ALA A 59 12.60 10.78 5.94
C ALA A 59 12.01 11.70 7.02
N ALA A 60 11.07 11.20 7.83
CA ALA A 60 10.51 11.97 8.93
C ALA A 60 11.56 12.28 10.01
N LEU A 61 12.47 11.35 10.30
CA LEU A 61 13.60 11.58 11.22
C LEU A 61 14.55 12.71 10.77
N THR A 62 14.53 13.07 9.48
CA THR A 62 15.31 14.19 8.93
C THR A 62 14.45 15.40 8.58
N GLY A 63 13.18 15.46 9.04
CA GLY A 63 12.27 16.58 8.77
C GLY A 63 11.68 16.62 7.35
N LEU A 64 11.90 15.60 6.52
CA LEU A 64 11.44 15.52 5.13
C LEU A 64 10.08 14.81 4.99
N ALA A 65 9.14 15.09 5.89
CA ALA A 65 7.81 14.48 5.84
C ALA A 65 6.97 15.12 4.71
N GLY A 66 6.38 14.28 3.84
CA GLY A 66 5.53 14.72 2.73
C GLY A 66 4.05 14.59 3.09
N PRO A 67 3.17 15.51 2.63
CA PRO A 67 1.78 15.61 3.08
C PRO A 67 0.86 14.49 2.56
N ARG A 68 1.31 13.70 1.58
CA ARG A 68 0.51 12.68 0.89
C ARG A 68 0.62 11.28 1.50
N ARG A 69 1.14 11.18 2.73
CA ARG A 69 1.47 9.90 3.37
C ARG A 69 0.31 9.38 4.20
N LEU A 70 0.20 8.06 4.24
CA LEU A 70 -0.71 7.37 5.13
C LEU A 70 -0.29 7.52 6.60
N SER A 71 -1.27 7.73 7.46
CA SER A 71 -1.12 7.88 8.91
C SER A 71 -1.80 6.74 9.68
N GLU A 72 -1.50 6.63 10.99
CA GLU A 72 -2.23 5.73 11.88
C GLU A 72 -3.73 6.07 11.95
N ALA A 73 -4.09 7.36 11.88
CA ALA A 73 -5.48 7.80 11.93
C ALA A 73 -6.28 7.30 10.70
N ASP A 74 -5.66 7.27 9.52
CA ASP A 74 -6.28 6.73 8.31
C ASP A 74 -6.56 5.22 8.46
N LEU A 75 -5.63 4.47 9.07
CA LEU A 75 -5.81 3.03 9.32
C LEU A 75 -6.90 2.78 10.37
N GLN A 76 -7.02 3.63 11.38
CA GLN A 76 -8.08 3.56 12.37
C GLN A 76 -9.46 3.82 11.74
N ALA A 77 -9.58 4.87 10.92
CA ALA A 77 -10.82 5.17 10.19
C ALA A 77 -11.21 4.04 9.20
N ALA A 78 -10.21 3.43 8.54
CA ALA A 78 -10.43 2.26 7.71
C ALA A 78 -10.93 1.04 8.52
N ALA A 79 -10.36 0.82 9.71
CA ALA A 79 -10.78 -0.26 10.61
C ALA A 79 -12.24 -0.11 11.04
N GLU A 80 -12.65 1.11 11.40
CA GLU A 80 -14.03 1.44 11.74
C GLU A 80 -14.98 1.18 10.57
N ARG A 81 -14.64 1.66 9.36
CA ARG A 81 -15.47 1.43 8.17
C ARG A 81 -15.61 -0.04 7.78
N LEU A 82 -14.58 -0.84 8.03
CA LEU A 82 -14.60 -2.28 7.76
C LEU A 82 -15.20 -3.11 8.89
N GLY A 83 -15.43 -2.52 10.08
CA GLY A 83 -15.80 -3.27 11.28
C GLY A 83 -14.72 -4.28 11.70
N LEU A 84 -13.44 -3.88 11.60
CA LEU A 84 -12.27 -4.70 11.93
C LEU A 84 -11.49 -4.08 13.09
N GLY A 85 -10.68 -4.90 13.77
CA GLY A 85 -9.64 -4.37 14.66
C GLY A 85 -8.52 -3.69 13.85
N VAL A 86 -8.00 -2.56 14.33
CA VAL A 86 -6.95 -1.80 13.63
C VAL A 86 -5.71 -2.63 13.32
N SER A 87 -5.37 -3.61 14.16
CA SER A 87 -4.25 -4.53 13.89
C SER A 87 -4.46 -5.39 12.64
N VAL A 88 -5.70 -5.73 12.30
CA VAL A 88 -6.04 -6.45 11.05
C VAL A 88 -5.78 -5.52 9.86
N VAL A 89 -6.21 -4.26 9.95
CA VAL A 89 -5.97 -3.25 8.90
C VAL A 89 -4.48 -2.94 8.74
N LYS A 90 -3.73 -2.88 9.84
CA LYS A 90 -2.26 -2.73 9.83
C LYS A 90 -1.59 -3.93 9.18
N ALA A 91 -2.09 -5.14 9.43
CA ALA A 91 -1.55 -6.37 8.81
C ALA A 91 -1.73 -6.36 7.29
N ILE A 92 -2.94 -6.09 6.80
CA ILE A 92 -3.19 -6.00 5.35
C ILE A 92 -2.43 -4.83 4.71
N ASN A 93 -2.35 -3.67 5.37
CA ASN A 93 -1.53 -2.57 4.87
C ASN A 93 -0.05 -2.95 4.77
N ALA A 94 0.49 -3.65 5.77
CA ALA A 94 1.91 -4.03 5.77
C ALA A 94 2.28 -5.08 4.70
N VAL A 95 1.31 -5.88 4.23
CA VAL A 95 1.55 -6.98 3.29
C VAL A 95 1.11 -6.64 1.87
N GLU A 96 -0.04 -5.99 1.72
CA GLU A 96 -0.67 -5.73 0.41
C GLU A 96 -0.30 -4.36 -0.16
N SER A 97 0.27 -3.47 0.65
CA SER A 97 0.78 -2.18 0.17
C SER A 97 2.20 -2.33 -0.38
N ARG A 98 2.48 -1.57 -1.44
CA ARG A 98 3.84 -1.34 -1.96
C ARG A 98 4.67 -0.42 -1.05
N GLY A 99 4.12 0.03 0.07
CA GLY A 99 4.74 0.98 0.98
C GLY A 99 4.58 2.42 0.51
N SER A 100 5.02 2.77 -0.70
CA SER A 100 4.82 4.10 -1.30
C SER A 100 3.79 4.05 -2.42
N GLY A 101 2.76 4.89 -2.33
CA GLY A 101 1.76 5.11 -3.38
C GLY A 101 2.24 5.99 -4.54
N PHE A 102 3.41 6.61 -4.38
CA PHE A 102 3.96 7.60 -5.31
C PHE A 102 5.41 7.28 -5.69
N LEU A 103 5.75 7.63 -6.92
CA LEU A 103 7.12 7.65 -7.44
C LEU A 103 7.90 8.83 -6.84
N ALA A 104 9.22 8.82 -7.01
CA ALA A 104 10.09 9.90 -6.56
C ALA A 104 9.78 11.26 -7.22
N ASP A 105 9.29 11.23 -8.46
CA ASP A 105 8.83 12.43 -9.20
C ASP A 105 7.44 12.92 -8.76
N GLY A 106 6.82 12.26 -7.79
CA GLY A 106 5.55 12.63 -7.20
C GLY A 106 4.31 12.13 -7.93
N ARG A 107 4.42 11.44 -9.07
CA ARG A 107 3.27 10.81 -9.72
C ARG A 107 2.83 9.55 -8.99
N ALA A 108 1.54 9.21 -9.08
CA ALA A 108 1.04 7.97 -8.51
C ALA A 108 1.73 6.75 -9.18
N VAL A 109 1.97 5.71 -8.40
CA VAL A 109 2.44 4.44 -8.96
C VAL A 109 1.30 3.85 -9.79
N ILE A 110 1.59 3.53 -11.05
CA ILE A 110 0.67 2.83 -11.94
C ILE A 110 1.36 1.65 -12.62
N LEU A 111 0.57 0.68 -13.06
CA LEU A 111 1.01 -0.37 -13.99
C LEU A 111 -0.05 -0.55 -15.06
N LEU A 112 0.32 -0.37 -16.32
CA LEU A 112 -0.59 -0.58 -17.45
C LEU A 112 -0.64 -2.07 -17.81
N GLU A 113 -1.85 -2.62 -17.73
CA GLU A 113 -2.16 -4.00 -18.07
C GLU A 113 -2.70 -4.08 -19.51
N ARG A 114 -1.81 -4.33 -20.48
CA ARG A 114 -2.18 -4.34 -21.91
C ARG A 114 -3.30 -5.32 -22.27
N HIS A 115 -3.45 -6.38 -21.48
CA HIS A 115 -4.52 -7.37 -21.62
C HIS A 115 -5.86 -6.86 -21.10
N VAL A 116 -5.86 -6.03 -20.06
CA VAL A 116 -7.05 -5.30 -19.62
C VAL A 116 -7.43 -4.25 -20.65
N ALA A 117 -6.46 -3.53 -21.23
CA ALA A 117 -6.73 -2.61 -22.33
C ALA A 117 -7.43 -3.31 -23.51
N TYR A 118 -6.95 -4.50 -23.89
CA TYR A 118 -7.62 -5.31 -24.91
C TYR A 118 -9.05 -5.70 -24.53
N GLN A 119 -9.25 -6.23 -23.33
CA GLN A 119 -10.57 -6.65 -22.84
C GLN A 119 -11.58 -5.49 -22.78
N ARG A 120 -11.11 -4.26 -22.51
CA ARG A 120 -11.96 -3.08 -22.33
C ARG A 120 -12.13 -2.23 -23.58
N ALA A 121 -11.26 -2.36 -24.57
CA ALA A 121 -11.29 -1.56 -25.81
C ALA A 121 -12.52 -1.81 -26.69
N GLY A 122 -13.34 -2.82 -26.38
CA GLY A 122 -14.55 -3.14 -27.14
C GLY A 122 -14.25 -3.36 -28.62
N LYS A 123 -14.98 -2.66 -29.51
CA LYS A 123 -14.81 -2.79 -30.97
C LYS A 123 -13.43 -2.35 -31.49
N GLN A 124 -12.66 -1.59 -30.71
CA GLN A 124 -11.35 -1.09 -31.13
C GLN A 124 -10.20 -2.04 -30.74
N ALA A 125 -10.48 -3.12 -29.99
CA ALA A 125 -9.47 -3.99 -29.40
C ALA A 125 -8.47 -4.54 -30.43
N ASP A 126 -8.97 -5.13 -31.53
CA ASP A 126 -8.11 -5.74 -32.54
C ASP A 126 -7.27 -4.70 -33.31
N SER A 127 -7.86 -3.54 -33.61
CA SER A 127 -7.15 -2.45 -34.28
C SER A 127 -6.05 -1.87 -33.40
N LEU A 128 -6.35 -1.63 -32.12
CA LEU A 128 -5.36 -1.17 -31.14
C LEU A 128 -4.27 -2.21 -30.89
N ALA A 129 -4.61 -3.49 -30.85
CA ALA A 129 -3.62 -4.55 -30.65
C ALA A 129 -2.68 -4.71 -31.85
N ALA A 130 -3.18 -4.52 -33.07
CA ALA A 130 -2.37 -4.55 -34.29
C ALA A 130 -1.42 -3.35 -34.38
N GLN A 131 -1.91 -2.15 -34.07
CA GLN A 131 -1.14 -0.91 -34.20
C GLN A 131 -0.22 -0.64 -33.00
N TYR A 132 -0.68 -1.00 -31.79
CA TYR A 132 -0.02 -0.67 -30.52
C TYR A 132 0.08 -1.90 -29.59
N PRO A 133 0.76 -3.00 -30.00
CA PRO A 133 0.81 -4.26 -29.24
C PRO A 133 1.48 -4.15 -27.86
N ALA A 134 2.25 -3.08 -27.60
CA ALA A 134 2.82 -2.78 -26.29
C ALA A 134 1.80 -2.17 -25.30
N LEU A 135 0.72 -1.57 -25.80
CA LEU A 135 -0.32 -0.88 -25.02
C LEU A 135 -1.61 -1.69 -24.94
N CYS A 136 -1.92 -2.48 -25.96
CA CYS A 136 -3.11 -3.32 -26.06
C CYS A 136 -2.73 -4.69 -26.63
N ASN A 137 -3.00 -5.79 -25.92
CA ASN A 137 -2.69 -7.13 -26.40
C ASN A 137 -3.44 -8.19 -25.59
N GLN A 138 -3.91 -9.29 -26.21
CA GLN A 138 -4.53 -10.40 -25.47
C GLN A 138 -3.63 -11.00 -24.39
N ALA A 139 -2.31 -11.03 -24.62
CA ALA A 139 -1.34 -11.54 -23.68
C ALA A 139 -0.98 -10.50 -22.61
N ARG A 140 -0.82 -10.94 -21.36
CA ARG A 140 -0.26 -10.13 -20.26
C ARG A 140 1.21 -9.72 -20.52
N GLY A 141 1.73 -8.77 -19.75
CA GLY A 141 3.12 -8.33 -19.83
C GLY A 141 3.34 -7.02 -20.59
N GLY A 142 4.59 -6.84 -21.07
CA GLY A 142 5.01 -5.59 -21.73
C GLY A 142 5.28 -4.44 -20.77
N TYR A 143 5.57 -4.75 -19.51
CA TYR A 143 5.80 -3.76 -18.45
C TYR A 143 7.13 -3.03 -18.65
N ALA A 144 7.11 -1.70 -18.52
CA ALA A 144 8.29 -0.87 -18.45
C ALA A 144 8.70 -0.59 -16.99
N GLY A 145 7.71 -0.44 -16.10
CA GLY A 145 7.90 -0.21 -14.67
C GLY A 145 8.23 1.25 -14.31
N GLY A 146 7.91 1.62 -13.07
CA GLY A 146 8.23 2.93 -12.49
C GLY A 146 7.69 4.11 -13.32
N ALA A 147 8.52 5.13 -13.51
CA ALA A 147 8.17 6.35 -14.24
C ALA A 147 7.82 6.11 -15.72
N ALA A 148 8.29 5.02 -16.33
CA ALA A 148 8.06 4.73 -17.74
C ALA A 148 6.63 4.23 -18.01
N GLU A 149 5.92 3.71 -17.01
CA GLU A 149 4.51 3.34 -17.14
C GLU A 149 3.62 4.53 -17.51
N TRP A 150 3.98 5.73 -17.07
CA TRP A 150 3.26 6.96 -17.43
C TRP A 150 3.40 7.34 -18.91
N ALA A 151 4.49 6.96 -19.57
CA ALA A 151 4.61 7.12 -21.01
C ALA A 151 3.62 6.19 -21.73
N ARG A 152 3.52 4.92 -21.28
CA ARG A 152 2.54 3.95 -21.80
C ARG A 152 1.11 4.43 -21.57
N PHE A 153 0.80 4.91 -20.36
CA PHE A 153 -0.50 5.49 -20.03
C PHE A 153 -0.85 6.67 -20.94
N THR A 154 0.07 7.63 -21.08
CA THR A 154 -0.14 8.83 -21.92
C THR A 154 -0.37 8.44 -23.38
N SER A 155 0.40 7.48 -23.90
CA SER A 155 0.20 6.98 -25.26
C SER A 155 -1.15 6.30 -25.44
N LEU A 156 -1.57 5.43 -24.49
CA LEU A 156 -2.88 4.77 -24.58
C LEU A 156 -4.02 5.80 -24.51
N ALA A 157 -3.91 6.78 -23.61
CA ALA A 157 -4.89 7.86 -23.48
C ALA A 157 -5.01 8.68 -24.76
N ALA A 158 -3.89 8.93 -25.44
CA ALA A 158 -3.87 9.68 -26.70
C ALA A 158 -4.53 8.93 -27.87
N VAL A 159 -4.34 7.60 -27.95
CA VAL A 159 -4.84 6.81 -29.10
C VAL A 159 -6.22 6.21 -28.87
N ALA A 160 -6.65 6.04 -27.62
CA ALA A 160 -7.89 5.33 -27.29
C ALA A 160 -8.76 6.00 -26.22
N GLY A 161 -8.36 7.17 -25.72
CA GLY A 161 -9.11 7.95 -24.74
C GLY A 161 -8.69 7.70 -23.28
N ALA A 162 -8.92 8.71 -22.44
CA ALA A 162 -8.48 8.72 -21.05
C ALA A 162 -9.12 7.61 -20.21
N ASP A 163 -10.41 7.33 -20.39
CA ASP A 163 -11.13 6.33 -19.60
C ASP A 163 -10.53 4.94 -19.81
N LEU A 164 -10.30 4.53 -21.06
CA LEU A 164 -9.66 3.23 -21.33
C LEU A 164 -8.28 3.16 -20.68
N ALA A 165 -7.46 4.22 -20.76
CA ALA A 165 -6.15 4.24 -20.13
C ALA A 165 -6.22 4.13 -18.61
N ILE A 166 -7.15 4.83 -17.97
CA ILE A 166 -7.36 4.79 -16.51
C ILE A 166 -7.79 3.40 -16.08
N GLU A 167 -8.79 2.85 -16.76
CA GLU A 167 -9.39 1.57 -16.43
C GLU A 167 -8.42 0.39 -16.64
N SER A 168 -7.46 0.55 -17.56
CA SER A 168 -6.45 -0.45 -17.88
C SER A 168 -5.21 -0.41 -16.99
N CYS A 169 -5.17 0.48 -16.00
CA CYS A 169 -4.06 0.57 -15.07
C CYS A 169 -4.47 0.16 -13.65
N SER A 170 -3.57 -0.50 -12.92
CA SER A 170 -3.62 -0.54 -11.46
C SER A 170 -3.03 0.75 -10.88
N TRP A 171 -3.54 1.19 -9.72
CA TRP A 171 -3.19 2.50 -9.16
C TRP A 171 -2.73 2.44 -7.70
N GLY A 172 -1.78 3.29 -7.37
CA GLY A 172 -1.38 3.62 -6.01
C GLY A 172 -0.77 2.48 -5.22
N ALA A 173 -0.76 2.65 -3.89
CA ALA A 173 -0.08 1.78 -2.94
C ALA A 173 -0.63 0.34 -2.95
N PHE A 174 -1.93 0.17 -3.19
CA PHE A 174 -2.64 -1.12 -3.15
C PHE A 174 -2.89 -1.72 -4.54
N GLN A 175 -2.51 -1.03 -5.61
CA GLN A 175 -2.64 -1.50 -6.99
C GLN A 175 -4.07 -1.93 -7.38
N ILE A 176 -5.08 -1.19 -6.92
CA ILE A 176 -6.46 -1.44 -7.36
C ILE A 176 -6.62 -1.04 -8.82
N MET A 177 -7.25 -1.92 -9.61
CA MET A 177 -7.50 -1.68 -11.02
C MET A 177 -8.52 -0.56 -11.24
N GLY A 178 -8.20 0.36 -12.15
CA GLY A 178 -9.02 1.54 -12.43
C GLY A 178 -10.42 1.20 -12.93
N TYR A 179 -10.61 0.05 -13.59
CA TYR A 179 -11.94 -0.39 -14.04
C TYR A 179 -12.94 -0.63 -12.91
N HIS A 180 -12.49 -0.67 -11.65
CA HIS A 180 -13.36 -0.79 -10.50
C HIS A 180 -14.09 0.51 -10.12
N TRP A 181 -13.75 1.67 -10.71
CA TRP A 181 -14.26 2.98 -10.30
C TRP A 181 -15.79 2.98 -10.06
N GLN A 182 -16.57 2.41 -10.98
CA GLN A 182 -18.03 2.39 -10.87
C GLN A 182 -18.51 1.50 -9.70
N ARG A 183 -17.94 0.31 -9.59
CA ARG A 183 -18.25 -0.64 -8.50
C ARG A 183 -17.87 -0.08 -7.13
N LEU A 184 -16.86 0.78 -7.08
CA LEU A 184 -16.38 1.44 -5.87
C LEU A 184 -17.08 2.79 -5.63
N GLY A 185 -18.10 3.13 -6.41
CA GLY A 185 -18.94 4.30 -6.16
C GLY A 185 -18.28 5.64 -6.50
N TYR A 186 -17.31 5.64 -7.40
CA TYR A 186 -16.84 6.87 -8.06
C TYR A 186 -17.79 7.21 -9.22
N VAL A 187 -17.94 8.50 -9.51
CA VAL A 187 -18.79 9.05 -10.57
C VAL A 187 -18.20 8.75 -11.96
N GLY A 188 -16.87 8.65 -12.08
CA GLY A 188 -16.21 8.32 -13.34
C GLY A 188 -14.73 7.99 -13.17
N ALA A 189 -14.13 7.46 -14.23
CA ALA A 189 -12.69 7.12 -14.26
C ALA A 189 -11.79 8.34 -13.96
N SER A 190 -12.19 9.53 -14.40
CA SER A 190 -11.44 10.77 -14.11
C SER A 190 -11.43 11.13 -12.62
N GLU A 191 -12.56 10.98 -11.91
CA GLU A 191 -12.62 11.21 -10.46
C GLU A 191 -11.77 10.16 -9.72
N TRP A 192 -11.86 8.90 -10.13
CA TRP A 192 -11.00 7.83 -9.61
C TRP A 192 -9.52 8.19 -9.72
N ARG A 193 -9.07 8.63 -10.89
CA ARG A 193 -7.68 9.05 -11.11
C ARG A 193 -7.28 10.19 -10.17
N LEU A 194 -8.11 11.23 -10.06
CA LEU A 194 -7.84 12.36 -9.17
C LEU A 194 -7.71 11.91 -7.71
N ALA A 195 -8.58 10.99 -7.26
CA ALA A 195 -8.47 10.40 -5.93
C ALA A 195 -7.13 9.66 -5.76
N MET A 196 -6.72 8.83 -6.73
CA MET A 196 -5.46 8.08 -6.64
C MET A 196 -4.22 8.99 -6.65
N GLU A 197 -4.28 10.15 -7.31
CA GLU A 197 -3.20 11.13 -7.36
C GLU A 197 -3.15 12.05 -6.12
N SER A 198 -4.26 12.18 -5.39
CA SER A 198 -4.40 13.10 -4.24
C SER A 198 -3.52 12.73 -3.04
N GLY A 199 -3.44 11.44 -2.70
CA GLY A 199 -2.67 10.97 -1.55
C GLY A 199 -2.90 9.50 -1.22
N GLU A 200 -1.99 8.93 -0.42
CA GLU A 200 -2.12 7.56 0.06
C GLU A 200 -3.40 7.31 0.90
N PRO A 201 -3.95 8.27 1.67
CA PRO A 201 -5.25 8.09 2.31
C PRO A 201 -6.39 7.79 1.33
N ALA A 202 -6.43 8.46 0.18
CA ALA A 202 -7.42 8.19 -0.86
C ALA A 202 -7.18 6.85 -1.57
N GLN A 203 -5.91 6.45 -1.71
CA GLN A 203 -5.56 5.12 -2.21
C GLN A 203 -5.97 4.01 -1.23
N LEU A 204 -5.87 4.25 0.09
CA LEU A 204 -6.42 3.37 1.11
C LEU A 204 -7.96 3.34 1.04
N ASP A 205 -8.62 4.47 0.86
CA ASP A 205 -10.09 4.52 0.70
C ASP A 205 -10.56 3.61 -0.45
N ALA A 206 -9.90 3.67 -1.61
CA ALA A 206 -10.20 2.76 -2.71
C ALA A 206 -10.04 1.28 -2.34
N PHE A 207 -8.99 0.93 -1.60
CA PHE A 207 -8.77 -0.43 -1.10
C PHE A 207 -9.86 -0.86 -0.09
N VAL A 208 -10.26 0.03 0.82
CA VAL A 208 -11.35 -0.20 1.77
C VAL A 208 -12.67 -0.45 1.03
N ARG A 209 -13.00 0.39 0.03
CA ARG A 209 -14.18 0.19 -0.81
C ARG A 209 -14.13 -1.14 -1.55
N PHE A 210 -12.95 -1.54 -2.03
CA PHE A 210 -12.76 -2.83 -2.70
C PHE A 210 -13.07 -3.99 -1.75
N ILE A 211 -12.55 -3.96 -0.52
CA ILE A 211 -12.86 -4.98 0.49
C ILE A 211 -14.37 -5.02 0.81
N LEU A 212 -15.01 -3.85 0.98
CA LEU A 212 -16.46 -3.77 1.22
C LEU A 212 -17.28 -4.33 0.05
N ALA A 213 -16.80 -4.17 -1.18
CA ALA A 213 -17.41 -4.75 -2.37
C ALA A 213 -17.19 -6.27 -2.49
N GLU A 214 -16.35 -6.89 -1.66
CA GLU A 214 -16.01 -8.31 -1.67
C GLU A 214 -16.41 -9.00 -0.35
N PRO A 215 -17.70 -9.38 -0.15
CA PRO A 215 -18.19 -9.89 1.13
C PRO A 215 -17.47 -11.13 1.66
N ALA A 216 -16.99 -12.00 0.75
CA ALA A 216 -16.23 -13.18 1.13
C ALA A 216 -14.86 -12.80 1.72
N LEU A 217 -14.18 -11.81 1.14
CA LEU A 217 -12.91 -11.29 1.63
C LEU A 217 -13.09 -10.61 2.99
N LEU A 218 -14.12 -9.77 3.13
CA LEU A 218 -14.41 -9.11 4.40
C LEU A 218 -14.68 -10.11 5.53
N LYS A 219 -15.50 -11.15 5.27
CA LYS A 219 -15.74 -12.21 6.25
C LYS A 219 -14.46 -12.97 6.62
N ALA A 220 -13.59 -13.23 5.66
CA ALA A 220 -12.30 -13.87 5.91
C ALA A 220 -11.39 -13.00 6.79
N LEU A 221 -11.38 -11.67 6.57
CA LEU A 221 -10.66 -10.70 7.40
C LEU A 221 -11.21 -10.64 8.83
N GLN A 222 -12.53 -10.57 8.99
CA GLN A 222 -13.20 -10.59 10.30
C GLN A 222 -12.86 -11.86 11.09
N ALA A 223 -12.86 -13.00 10.41
CA ALA A 223 -12.50 -14.30 10.99
C ALA A 223 -10.97 -14.53 11.09
N LYS A 224 -10.14 -13.58 10.64
CA LYS A 224 -8.67 -13.68 10.61
C LYS A 224 -8.17 -14.96 9.91
N LYS A 225 -8.88 -15.40 8.85
CA LYS A 225 -8.52 -16.57 8.04
C LYS A 225 -7.50 -16.20 6.96
N TRP A 226 -6.24 -16.01 7.34
CA TRP A 226 -5.22 -15.42 6.45
C TRP A 226 -4.97 -16.19 5.14
N ALA A 227 -5.09 -17.52 5.16
CA ALA A 227 -5.02 -18.32 3.94
C ALA A 227 -6.18 -18.02 2.96
N ASP A 228 -7.40 -17.82 3.48
CA ASP A 228 -8.54 -17.41 2.67
C ASP A 228 -8.40 -15.98 2.18
N VAL A 229 -7.95 -15.05 3.03
CA VAL A 229 -7.66 -13.65 2.66
C VAL A 229 -6.65 -13.62 1.52
N ALA A 230 -5.52 -14.30 1.69
CA ALA A 230 -4.44 -14.34 0.71
C ALA A 230 -4.92 -14.95 -0.61
N ARG A 231 -5.69 -16.03 -0.58
CA ARG A 231 -6.24 -16.67 -1.78
C ARG A 231 -7.25 -15.78 -2.51
N LEU A 232 -8.15 -15.14 -1.78
CA LEU A 232 -9.21 -14.29 -2.35
C LEU A 232 -8.62 -13.01 -2.97
N TYR A 233 -7.56 -12.47 -2.38
CA TYR A 233 -6.94 -11.23 -2.84
C TYR A 233 -5.82 -11.44 -3.87
N ASN A 234 -4.86 -12.33 -3.56
CA ASN A 234 -3.66 -12.57 -4.39
C ASN A 234 -3.83 -13.74 -5.38
N GLY A 235 -4.96 -14.45 -5.32
CA GLY A 235 -5.27 -15.58 -6.20
C GLY A 235 -4.75 -16.93 -5.71
N PRO A 236 -4.96 -18.01 -6.50
CA PRO A 236 -4.67 -19.39 -6.08
C PRO A 236 -3.18 -19.67 -5.82
N ALA A 237 -2.28 -18.89 -6.42
CA ALA A 237 -0.82 -19.01 -6.27
C ALA A 237 -0.26 -18.24 -5.05
N TYR A 238 -1.09 -17.79 -4.11
CA TYR A 238 -0.65 -16.96 -2.98
C TYR A 238 0.45 -17.61 -2.11
N ARG A 239 0.51 -18.95 -2.06
CA ARG A 239 1.48 -19.68 -1.25
C ARG A 239 2.92 -19.51 -1.73
N ASP A 240 3.10 -19.30 -3.02
CA ASP A 240 4.44 -19.13 -3.62
C ASP A 240 5.16 -17.91 -3.02
N ASN A 241 4.39 -16.93 -2.55
CA ASN A 241 4.89 -15.70 -1.94
C ASN A 241 4.65 -15.62 -0.42
N LEU A 242 4.18 -16.70 0.22
CA LEU A 242 3.92 -16.81 1.66
C LEU A 242 3.01 -15.69 2.21
N TYR A 243 2.00 -15.27 1.43
CA TYR A 243 1.12 -14.15 1.80
C TYR A 243 0.40 -14.39 3.13
N ASP A 244 -0.08 -15.60 3.37
CA ASP A 244 -0.74 -16.02 4.59
C ASP A 244 0.16 -15.89 5.84
N ALA A 245 1.37 -16.43 5.77
CA ALA A 245 2.34 -16.34 6.87
C ALA A 245 2.78 -14.89 7.11
N LYS A 246 2.94 -14.09 6.06
CA LYS A 246 3.24 -12.65 6.16
C LYS A 246 2.12 -11.88 6.84
N LEU A 247 0.85 -12.16 6.51
CA LEU A 247 -0.32 -11.54 7.13
C LEU A 247 -0.40 -11.88 8.62
N GLN A 248 -0.24 -13.16 8.98
CA GLN A 248 -0.21 -13.60 10.38
C GLN A 248 0.90 -12.86 11.16
N ALA A 249 2.13 -12.87 10.66
CA ALA A 249 3.27 -12.23 11.34
C ALA A 249 3.11 -10.69 11.43
N ALA A 250 2.46 -10.07 10.44
CA ALA A 250 2.16 -8.64 10.47
C ALA A 250 1.07 -8.31 11.51
N TYR A 251 0.05 -9.16 11.62
CA TYR A 251 -1.00 -9.03 12.64
C TYR A 251 -0.43 -9.15 14.05
N GLU A 252 0.36 -10.20 14.33
CA GLU A 252 1.00 -10.40 15.65
C GLU A 252 1.92 -9.24 16.03
N ARG A 253 2.66 -8.69 15.06
CA ARG A 253 3.47 -7.49 15.30
C ARG A 253 2.59 -6.29 15.66
N ALA A 254 1.50 -6.06 14.93
CA ALA A 254 0.60 -4.94 15.19
C ALA A 254 -0.07 -5.06 16.56
N GLU A 255 -0.53 -6.25 16.95
CA GLU A 255 -1.09 -6.52 18.29
C GLU A 255 -0.08 -6.19 19.40
N ARG A 256 1.16 -6.66 19.27
CA ARG A 256 2.22 -6.42 20.26
C ARG A 256 2.57 -4.94 20.41
N ILE A 257 2.63 -4.19 19.31
CA ILE A 257 2.88 -2.74 19.32
C ILE A 257 1.69 -2.00 19.97
N ASN A 258 0.46 -2.40 19.67
CA ASN A 258 -0.73 -1.78 20.26
C ASN A 258 -0.81 -2.04 21.76
N GLN A 259 -0.50 -3.26 22.22
CA GLN A 259 -0.49 -3.62 23.65
C GLN A 259 0.57 -2.85 24.46
N SER A 260 1.80 -2.71 23.93
CA SER A 260 2.84 -1.93 24.63
C SER A 260 2.49 -0.45 24.75
N THR A 261 1.67 0.07 23.82
CA THR A 261 1.16 1.44 23.86
C THR A 261 0.12 1.61 24.96
N ALA A 262 -0.82 0.68 25.09
CA ALA A 262 -1.86 0.73 26.11
C ALA A 262 -1.28 0.71 27.53
N GLN A 263 -0.19 -0.05 27.74
CA GLN A 263 0.44 -0.16 29.04
C GLN A 263 1.21 1.10 29.47
N LYS A 264 1.77 1.87 28.52
CA LYS A 264 2.44 3.15 28.80
C LYS A 264 1.48 4.32 29.08
N GLY A 265 0.19 4.19 28.76
CA GLY A 265 -0.81 5.23 29.00
C GLY A 265 -1.42 5.22 30.40
N ASN A 266 -1.11 4.20 31.20
CA ASN A 266 -1.63 3.99 32.56
C ASN A 266 -0.59 4.27 33.68
N ASP A 267 0.64 4.69 33.30
CA ASP A 267 1.73 5.07 34.21
C ASP A 267 2.03 6.58 34.09
#